data_AF-A0A2N7QFU2-F1
#
_entry.id   AF-A0A2N7QFU2-F1
#
_cell.length_a   1.000
_cell.length_b   1.000
_cell.length_c   1.000
_cell.angle_alpha   90.00
_cell.angle_beta   90.00
_cell.angle_gamma   90.00
#
_symmetry.space_group_name_H-M   'P 1'
#
loop_
_entity.id
_entity.type
_entity.pdbx_description
1 polymer ?
#
loop_
_entity_poly.entity_id
_entity_poly.type
_entity_poly.pdbx_seq_one_letter_code
_entity_poly.pdbx_strand_id
1 'polypeptide(L)'
;MGNSKEEISLSTVLFNLKNIFREKGYPEECFFEKQKLSFYYKNLNFDLSIPLIIKLNFQCFLIIDYKPQENLSIAERGIISLARVLFNPPPYFVLITNLKEFVLINVYTKDKKKGG
;
A
#
# COMPACT_ATOMS: atom_id res chain seq x y z
N MET A 1 30.36 9.87 12.81
CA MET A 1 29.50 10.97 12.31
C MET A 1 28.28 10.32 11.69
N GLY A 2 27.12 10.53 12.30
CA GLY A 2 25.92 9.71 12.07
C GLY A 2 25.33 9.93 10.68
N ASN A 3 25.23 8.86 9.90
CA ASN A 3 24.31 8.79 8.77
C ASN A 3 22.89 8.71 9.33
N SER A 4 22.29 9.85 9.68
CA SER A 4 20.83 9.91 9.77
C SER A 4 20.33 9.75 8.33
N LYS A 5 19.97 8.53 7.93
CA LYS A 5 19.11 8.33 6.75
C LYS A 5 17.89 9.23 7.01
N GLU A 6 17.76 10.32 6.25
CA GLU A 6 16.61 11.22 6.38
C GLU A 6 15.34 10.40 6.22
N GLU A 7 14.62 10.25 7.32
CA GLU A 7 13.38 9.48 7.34
C GLU A 7 12.31 10.36 6.67
N ILE A 8 11.96 10.03 5.42
CA ILE A 8 10.91 10.75 4.71
C ILE A 8 9.61 10.59 5.50
N SER A 9 8.97 11.72 5.82
CA SER A 9 7.71 11.69 6.56
C SER A 9 6.61 11.00 5.75
N LEU A 10 5.73 10.26 6.43
CA LEU A 10 4.62 9.56 5.77
C LEU A 10 3.70 10.51 5.00
N SER A 11 3.55 11.76 5.43
CA SER A 11 2.79 12.79 4.69
C SER A 11 3.43 13.12 3.35
N THR A 12 4.76 13.24 3.29
CA THR A 12 5.48 13.47 2.04
C THR A 12 5.37 12.26 1.11
N VAL A 13 5.46 11.05 1.66
CA VAL A 13 5.25 9.81 0.90
C VAL A 13 3.85 9.80 0.27
N LEU A 14 2.80 10.07 1.05
CA LEU A 14 1.42 10.08 0.57
C LEU A 14 1.20 11.15 -0.49
N PHE A 15 1.76 12.35 -0.30
CA PHE A 15 1.70 13.41 -1.29
C PHE A 15 2.31 12.97 -2.63
N ASN A 16 3.52 12.39 -2.61
CA ASN A 16 4.19 11.90 -3.81
C ASN A 16 3.38 10.81 -4.50
N LEU A 17 2.89 9.82 -3.73
CA LEU A 17 2.07 8.74 -4.28
C LEU A 17 0.80 9.27 -4.93
N LYS A 18 0.05 10.16 -4.26
CA LYS A 18 -1.18 10.73 -4.82
C LYS A 18 -0.92 11.52 -6.10
N ASN A 19 0.17 12.29 -6.16
CA ASN A 19 0.48 13.10 -7.34
C ASN A 19 0.69 12.23 -8.59
N ILE A 20 1.31 11.05 -8.47
CA ILE A 20 1.45 10.12 -9.59
C ILE A 20 0.07 9.78 -10.19
N PHE A 21 -0.94 9.53 -9.36
CA PHE A 21 -2.29 9.21 -9.85
C PHE A 21 -3.05 10.44 -10.32
N ARG A 22 -2.90 11.59 -9.64
CA ARG A 22 -3.52 12.86 -10.04
C ARG A 22 -3.06 13.29 -11.43
N GLU A 23 -1.76 13.16 -11.73
CA GLU A 23 -1.19 13.42 -13.06
C GLU A 23 -1.77 12.50 -14.16
N LYS A 24 -2.34 11.35 -13.77
CA LYS A 24 -3.05 10.44 -14.67
C LYS A 24 -4.56 10.65 -14.69
N GLY A 25 -5.07 11.70 -14.03
CA GLY A 25 -6.48 12.08 -14.05
C GLY A 25 -7.35 11.40 -12.99
N TYR A 26 -6.77 10.78 -11.96
CA TYR A 26 -7.56 10.20 -10.87
C TYR A 26 -8.12 11.33 -9.97
N PRO A 27 -9.44 11.32 -9.66
CA PRO A 27 -10.05 12.34 -8.81
C PRO A 27 -9.65 12.19 -7.33
N GLU A 28 -9.72 13.26 -6.56
CA GLU A 28 -9.25 13.27 -5.16
C GLU A 28 -10.07 12.32 -4.27
N GLU A 29 -11.37 12.18 -4.54
CA GLU A 29 -12.26 11.26 -3.81
C GLU A 29 -11.86 9.78 -3.94
N CYS A 30 -10.98 9.43 -4.88
CA CYS A 30 -10.46 8.08 -5.00
C CYS A 30 -9.40 7.73 -3.94
N PHE A 31 -8.82 8.71 -3.26
CA PHE A 31 -7.67 8.51 -2.37
C PHE A 31 -8.10 8.36 -0.92
N PHE A 32 -7.83 7.18 -0.35
CA PHE A 32 -8.11 6.87 1.05
C PHE A 32 -6.81 6.63 1.79
N GLU A 33 -6.40 7.62 2.58
CA GLU A 33 -5.14 7.61 3.30
C GLU A 33 -5.25 6.94 4.68
N LYS A 34 -4.13 6.37 5.14
CA LYS A 34 -3.87 5.90 6.51
C LYS A 34 -5.02 5.07 7.09
N GLN A 35 -5.53 4.14 6.30
CA GLN A 35 -6.63 3.28 6.73
C GLN A 35 -6.12 2.33 7.82
N LYS A 36 -6.70 2.45 9.01
CA LYS A 36 -6.37 1.61 10.15
C LYS A 36 -7.32 0.43 10.22
N LEU A 37 -6.75 -0.72 10.54
CA LEU A 37 -7.46 -1.98 10.68
C LEU A 37 -7.00 -2.62 11.97
N SER A 38 -7.94 -2.76 12.90
CA SER A 38 -7.70 -3.39 14.18
C SER A 38 -8.43 -4.72 14.21
N PHE A 39 -7.75 -5.77 14.63
CA PHE A 39 -8.39 -7.06 14.88
C PHE A 39 -7.90 -7.66 16.18
N TYR A 40 -8.78 -8.49 16.78
CA TYR A 40 -8.53 -9.14 18.05
C TYR A 40 -8.35 -10.63 17.86
N TYR A 41 -7.29 -11.20 18.42
CA TYR A 41 -7.03 -12.63 18.37
C TYR A 41 -6.33 -13.11 19.63
N LYS A 42 -6.88 -14.15 20.29
CA LYS A 42 -6.32 -14.77 21.51
C LYS A 42 -5.91 -13.74 22.58
N ASN A 43 -6.79 -12.79 22.86
CA ASN A 43 -6.56 -11.73 23.84
C ASN A 43 -5.51 -10.67 23.47
N LEU A 44 -5.08 -10.63 22.20
CA LEU A 44 -4.17 -9.63 21.66
C LEU A 44 -4.90 -8.75 20.65
N ASN A 45 -4.66 -7.44 20.73
CA ASN A 45 -5.06 -6.48 19.71
C ASN A 45 -3.92 -6.30 18.71
N PHE A 46 -4.26 -6.34 17.43
CA PHE A 46 -3.34 -6.10 16.34
C PHE A 46 -3.83 -4.93 15.52
N ASP A 47 -2.96 -3.95 15.31
CA ASP A 47 -3.22 -2.79 14.49
C ASP A 47 -2.38 -2.85 13.21
N LEU A 48 -3.06 -2.71 12.08
CA LEU A 48 -2.49 -2.62 10.76
C LEU A 48 -2.84 -1.26 10.18
N SER A 49 -1.86 -0.67 9.48
CA SER A 49 -2.05 0.60 8.77
C SER A 49 -1.74 0.38 7.30
N ILE A 50 -2.71 0.69 6.45
CA ILE A 50 -2.54 0.75 5.00
C ILE A 50 -2.35 2.22 4.62
N PRO A 51 -1.18 2.60 4.08
CA PRO A 51 -0.87 3.99 3.77
C PRO A 51 -1.85 4.63 2.79
N LEU A 52 -2.15 3.98 1.66
CA LEU A 52 -3.02 4.54 0.64
C LEU A 52 -3.82 3.44 -0.07
N ILE A 53 -5.11 3.68 -0.23
CA ILE A 53 -6.02 2.85 -1.00
C ILE A 53 -6.63 3.71 -2.10
N ILE A 54 -6.63 3.19 -3.33
CA ILE A 54 -7.32 3.77 -4.49
C ILE A 54 -8.63 3.01 -4.68
N LYS A 55 -9.76 3.66 -4.39
CA LYS A 55 -11.09 3.07 -4.56
C LYS A 55 -12.08 4.12 -5.06
N LEU A 56 -13.06 3.70 -5.88
CA LEU A 56 -14.18 4.54 -6.26
C LEU A 56 -15.47 3.78 -5.98
N ASN A 57 -16.43 4.44 -5.34
CA ASN A 57 -17.66 3.81 -4.85
C ASN A 57 -17.32 2.59 -3.96
N PHE A 58 -17.85 1.41 -4.32
CA PHE A 58 -17.62 0.16 -3.60
C PHE A 58 -16.41 -0.65 -4.11
N GLN A 59 -15.75 -0.19 -5.19
CA GLN A 59 -14.69 -0.96 -5.83
C GLN A 59 -13.30 -0.47 -5.41
N CYS A 60 -12.52 -1.36 -4.79
CA CYS A 60 -11.10 -1.14 -4.53
C CYS A 60 -10.29 -1.53 -5.77
N PHE A 61 -9.50 -0.61 -6.30
CA PHE A 61 -8.66 -0.87 -7.48
C PHE A 61 -7.24 -1.27 -7.09
N LEU A 62 -6.67 -0.56 -6.12
CA LEU A 62 -5.27 -0.69 -5.76
C LEU A 62 -5.07 -0.40 -4.27
N ILE A 63 -4.28 -1.25 -3.62
CA ILE A 63 -3.71 -0.95 -2.29
C ILE A 63 -2.23 -0.62 -2.47
N ILE A 64 -1.78 0.44 -1.82
CA ILE A 64 -0.37 0.87 -1.84
C ILE A 64 0.19 0.79 -0.43
N ASP A 65 1.15 -0.13 -0.25
CA ASP A 65 1.87 -0.36 0.99
C ASP A 65 3.28 0.24 0.89
N TYR A 66 3.45 1.42 1.49
CA TYR A 66 4.76 2.01 1.65
C TYR A 66 5.54 1.30 2.76
N LYS A 67 6.75 0.85 2.44
CA LYS A 67 7.72 0.30 3.41
C LYS A 67 9.05 1.03 3.23
N PRO A 68 9.65 1.62 4.27
CA PRO A 68 10.93 2.34 4.13
C PRO A 68 12.13 1.41 3.90
N GLN A 69 11.97 0.10 4.10
CA GLN A 69 13.02 -0.90 3.94
C GLN A 69 13.35 -1.20 2.46
N GLU A 70 14.59 -1.63 2.20
CA GLU A 70 15.06 -1.97 0.85
C GLU A 70 14.45 -3.29 0.37
N ASN A 71 14.41 -4.33 1.21
CA ASN A 71 13.81 -5.61 0.83
C ASN A 71 12.27 -5.58 0.91
N LEU A 72 11.63 -5.15 -0.18
CA LEU A 72 10.17 -5.11 -0.30
C LEU A 72 9.51 -6.51 -0.31
N SER A 73 10.27 -7.56 -0.68
CA SER A 73 9.71 -8.90 -0.90
C SER A 73 9.15 -9.54 0.38
N ILE A 74 9.60 -9.08 1.55
CA ILE A 74 9.12 -9.58 2.85
C ILE A 74 7.64 -9.25 3.12
N ALA A 75 7.13 -8.16 2.52
CA ALA A 75 5.77 -7.68 2.73
C ALA A 75 4.74 -8.30 1.76
N GLU A 76 5.18 -8.99 0.71
CA GLU A 76 4.32 -9.48 -0.38
C GLU A 76 3.18 -10.38 0.09
N ARG A 77 3.50 -11.41 0.90
CA ARG A 77 2.48 -12.35 1.38
C ARG A 77 1.48 -11.67 2.31
N GLY A 78 1.96 -10.76 3.15
CA GLY A 78 1.14 -10.00 4.09
C GLY A 78 0.11 -9.16 3.35
N ILE A 79 0.55 -8.34 2.40
CA ILE A 79 -0.34 -7.40 1.71
C ILE A 79 -1.36 -8.12 0.81
N ILE A 80 -1.00 -9.23 0.15
CA ILE A 80 -1.93 -10.04 -0.64
C ILE A 80 -3.01 -10.64 0.27
N SER A 81 -2.63 -11.16 1.44
CA SER A 81 -3.57 -11.76 2.38
C SER A 81 -4.55 -10.71 2.90
N LEU A 82 -4.04 -9.52 3.26
CA LEU A 82 -4.87 -8.39 3.67
C LEU A 82 -5.84 -7.96 2.57
N ALA A 83 -5.37 -7.81 1.33
CA ALA A 83 -6.22 -7.45 0.20
C ALA A 83 -7.42 -8.40 0.03
N ARG A 84 -7.21 -9.71 0.24
CA ARG A 84 -8.25 -10.74 0.10
C ARG A 84 -9.22 -10.82 1.28
N VAL A 85 -8.76 -10.49 2.49
CA VAL A 85 -9.60 -10.53 3.70
C VAL A 85 -10.47 -9.28 3.80
N LEU A 86 -9.94 -8.13 3.40
CA LEU A 86 -10.54 -6.82 3.69
C LEU A 86 -11.49 -6.34 2.58
N PHE A 87 -11.32 -6.83 1.36
CA PHE A 87 -12.05 -6.35 0.19
C PHE A 87 -12.76 -7.51 -0.50
N ASN A 88 -14.03 -7.30 -0.83
CA ASN A 88 -14.83 -8.23 -1.61
C ASN A 88 -15.63 -7.44 -2.68
N PRO A 89 -15.26 -7.52 -3.97
CA PRO A 89 -14.16 -8.31 -4.51
C PRO A 89 -12.78 -7.76 -4.10
N PRO A 90 -11.72 -8.59 -4.07
CA PRO A 90 -10.37 -8.10 -3.80
C PRO A 90 -9.87 -7.17 -4.91
N PRO A 91 -8.99 -6.20 -4.59
CA PRO A 91 -8.40 -5.35 -5.61
C PRO A 91 -7.61 -6.17 -6.63
N TYR A 92 -7.57 -5.71 -7.88
CA TYR A 92 -6.77 -6.36 -8.92
C TYR A 92 -5.28 -6.35 -8.59
N PHE A 93 -4.81 -5.24 -8.04
CA PHE A 93 -3.40 -5.03 -7.77
C PHE A 93 -3.13 -4.61 -6.33
N VAL A 94 -1.95 -4.99 -5.86
CA VAL A 94 -1.31 -4.40 -4.69
C VAL A 94 0.08 -3.91 -5.08
N LEU A 95 0.45 -2.73 -4.60
CA LEU A 95 1.74 -2.10 -4.84
C LEU A 95 2.48 -1.99 -3.52
N ILE A 96 3.71 -2.50 -3.47
CA ILE A 96 4.63 -2.29 -2.36
C ILE A 96 5.73 -1.38 -2.87
N THR A 97 6.08 -0.31 -2.16
CA THR A 97 7.11 0.61 -2.61
C THR A 97 7.84 1.30 -1.47
N ASN A 98 9.10 1.65 -1.69
CA ASN A 98 9.87 2.57 -0.84
C ASN A 98 10.14 3.92 -1.54
N LEU A 99 9.39 4.23 -2.60
CA LEU A 99 9.56 5.35 -3.55
C LEU A 99 10.78 5.27 -4.47
N LYS A 100 11.74 4.36 -4.23
CA LYS A 100 12.87 4.09 -5.13
C LYS A 100 12.62 2.85 -5.96
N GLU A 101 12.09 1.81 -5.33
CA GLU A 101 11.74 0.55 -5.94
C GLU A 101 10.26 0.25 -5.69
N PHE A 102 9.73 -0.66 -6.50
CA PHE A 102 8.39 -1.17 -6.31
C PHE A 102 8.25 -2.65 -6.66
N VAL A 103 7.25 -3.27 -6.05
CA VAL A 103 6.72 -4.57 -6.42
C VAL A 103 5.21 -4.41 -6.62
N LEU A 104 4.78 -4.50 -7.88
CA LEU A 104 3.37 -4.55 -8.25
C LEU A 104 2.96 -6.02 -8.39
N ILE A 105 1.90 -6.42 -7.71
CA ILE A 105 1.42 -7.80 -7.68
C ILE A 105 -0.03 -7.86 -8.12
N ASN A 106 -0.34 -8.75 -9.06
CA ASN A 106 -1.71 -9.12 -9.38
C ASN A 106 -2.25 -10.04 -8.28
N VAL A 107 -3.32 -9.66 -7.59
CA VAL A 107 -3.85 -10.41 -6.44
C VAL A 107 -4.44 -11.76 -6.84
N TYR A 108 -4.94 -11.87 -8.07
CA TYR A 108 -5.60 -13.08 -8.58
C TYR A 108 -4.58 -14.09 -9.10
N THR A 109 -3.68 -13.67 -10.00
CA THR A 109 -2.69 -14.56 -10.63
C THR A 109 -1.42 -14.73 -9.81
N LYS A 110 -1.14 -13.80 -8.89
CA LYS A 110 0.12 -13.67 -8.13
C LYS A 110 1.32 -13.28 -8.99
N ASP A 111 1.11 -12.90 -10.24
CA ASP A 111 2.16 -12.37 -11.11
C ASP A 111 2.71 -11.06 -10.55
N LYS A 112 4.00 -10.83 -10.77
CA LYS A 112 4.73 -9.71 -10.17
C LYS A 112 5.50 -8.95 -11.22
N LYS A 113 5.45 -7.62 -11.11
CA LYS A 113 6.34 -6.70 -11.82
C LYS A 113 7.16 -5.94 -10.79
N LYS A 114 8.48 -5.97 -10.96
CA LYS A 114 9.42 -5.21 -10.14
C LYS A 114 10.04 -4.11 -10.99
N GLY A 115 10.42 -3.01 -10.36
CA GLY A 115 11.15 -1.93 -11.01
C GLY A 115 11.64 -0.90 -9.99
N GLY A 116 12.46 0.02 -10.47
CA GLY A 116 13.04 1.14 -9.73
C GLY A 116 13.80 2.03 -10.69
#